data_AF-A0AAV4JU01-F1
#
_entry.id   AF-A0AAV4JU01-F1
#
_cell.length_a   1.000
_cell.length_b   1.000
_cell.length_c   1.000
_cell.angle_alpha   90.00
_cell.angle_beta   90.00
_cell.angle_gamma   90.00
#
_symmetry.space_group_name_H-M   'P 1'
#
loop_
_entity.id
_entity.type
_entity.pdbx_description
1 polymer ?
#
loop_
_entity_poly.entity_id
_entity_poly.type
_entity_poly.pdbx_seq_one_letter_code
_entity_poly.pdbx_strand_id
1 'polypeptide(L)'
;MARISWKEKKKNKEVLEEIGLKHTELLKTVKTRQLACYGHIRRHQSLQKSIMEGKINGKRQRVRRRKSWLGNIEETMTRRINECCEVALDREEWRRTIASNLWQETEQREGRNAKMIAKAAQYALEMLATYISNQDTGILFSSCFSCGCHGKN
;
A
#
# COMPACT_ATOMS: atom_id res chain seq x y z
N MET A 1 0.34 12.93 24.44
CA MET A 1 -0.13 11.68 23.82
C MET A 1 -1.40 11.25 24.51
N ALA A 2 -2.48 10.97 23.77
CA ALA A 2 -3.72 10.48 24.36
C ALA A 2 -3.48 9.08 24.98
N ARG A 3 -3.94 8.88 26.23
CA ARG A 3 -3.77 7.63 26.96
C ARG A 3 -4.95 6.72 26.68
N ILE A 4 -4.95 6.09 25.51
CA ILE A 4 -6.05 5.25 25.02
C ILE A 4 -5.82 3.81 25.46
N SER A 5 -6.75 3.25 26.23
CA SER A 5 -6.70 1.85 26.64
C SER A 5 -7.14 0.93 25.50
N TRP A 6 -6.43 -0.17 25.28
CA TRP A 6 -6.83 -1.19 24.29
C TRP A 6 -8.20 -1.82 24.61
N LYS A 7 -8.64 -1.76 25.88
CA LYS A 7 -9.96 -2.26 26.32
C LYS A 7 -11.12 -1.44 25.76
N GLU A 8 -10.89 -0.17 25.41
CA GLU A 8 -11.92 0.74 24.88
C GLU A 8 -12.37 0.35 23.47
N LYS A 9 -11.58 -0.46 22.72
CA LYS A 9 -11.88 -0.90 21.34
C LYS A 9 -12.31 0.25 20.40
N LYS A 10 -11.77 1.45 20.60
CA LYS A 10 -12.03 2.64 19.77
C LYS A 10 -11.61 2.42 18.31
N LYS A 11 -12.35 3.01 17.37
CA LYS A 11 -12.01 2.93 15.94
C LYS A 11 -10.85 3.88 15.64
N ASN A 12 -9.99 3.52 14.68
CA ASN A 12 -8.83 4.35 14.28
C ASN A 12 -9.21 5.80 13.92
N LYS A 13 -10.39 6.02 13.33
CA LYS A 13 -10.88 7.37 13.01
C LYS A 13 -11.17 8.21 14.26
N GLU A 14 -11.79 7.62 15.28
CA GLU A 14 -12.12 8.29 16.55
C GLU A 14 -10.84 8.63 17.30
N VAL A 15 -9.86 7.72 17.28
CA VAL A 15 -8.53 7.96 17.83
C VAL A 15 -7.82 9.14 17.14
N LEU A 16 -7.93 9.26 15.82
CA LEU A 16 -7.34 10.37 15.07
C LEU A 16 -8.02 11.71 15.37
N GLU A 17 -9.35 11.72 15.46
CA GLU A 17 -10.15 12.88 15.85
C GLU A 17 -9.81 13.34 17.27
N GLU A 18 -9.71 12.41 18.23
CA GLU A 18 -9.37 12.69 19.64
C GLU A 18 -7.97 13.30 19.81
N ILE A 19 -7.01 12.86 18.99
CA ILE A 19 -5.64 13.38 18.99
C ILE A 19 -5.52 14.66 18.12
N GLY A 20 -6.55 14.99 17.34
CA GLY A 20 -6.57 16.13 16.43
C GLY A 20 -5.59 16.00 15.26
N LEU A 21 -5.29 14.77 14.82
CA LEU A 21 -4.35 14.50 13.73
C LEU A 21 -5.06 13.97 12.50
N LYS A 22 -4.69 14.48 11.31
CA LYS A 22 -5.19 13.91 10.07
C LYS A 22 -4.45 12.60 9.75
N HIS A 23 -5.18 11.65 9.18
CA HIS A 23 -4.59 10.38 8.72
C HIS A 23 -3.42 10.59 7.73
N THR A 24 -3.54 11.59 6.84
CA THR A 24 -2.51 11.96 5.87
C THR A 24 -1.22 12.45 6.55
N GLU A 25 -1.34 13.29 7.57
CA GLU A 25 -0.22 13.83 8.34
C GLU A 25 0.51 12.74 9.14
N LEU A 26 -0.26 11.83 9.75
CA LEU A 26 0.30 10.68 10.45
C LEU A 26 1.10 9.79 9.49
N LEU A 27 0.52 9.43 8.34
CA LEU A 27 1.20 8.61 7.35
C LEU A 27 2.46 9.29 6.81
N LYS A 28 2.42 10.60 6.53
CA LYS A 28 3.59 11.38 6.10
C LYS A 28 4.70 11.30 7.15
N THR A 29 4.35 11.47 8.42
CA THR A 29 5.30 11.39 9.54
C THR A 29 5.93 10.01 9.65
N VAL A 30 5.13 8.95 9.59
CA VAL A 30 5.60 7.56 9.67
C VAL A 30 6.55 7.23 8.51
N LYS A 31 6.16 7.56 7.27
CA LYS A 31 6.99 7.35 6.07
C LYS A 31 8.31 8.12 6.15
N THR A 32 8.28 9.38 6.56
CA THR A 32 9.48 10.21 6.74
C THR A 32 10.45 9.57 7.72
N ARG A 33 9.95 9.11 8.88
CA ARG A 33 10.78 8.43 9.89
C ARG A 33 11.35 7.11 9.39
N GLN A 34 10.54 6.33 8.68
CA GLN A 34 10.99 5.07 8.08
C GLN A 34 12.13 5.28 7.07
N LEU A 35 12.01 6.28 6.19
CA LEU A 35 13.03 6.62 5.20
C LEU A 35 14.28 7.22 5.86
N ALA A 36 14.13 8.02 6.91
CA ALA A 36 15.26 8.52 7.69
C ALA A 36 16.06 7.36 8.34
N CYS A 37 15.36 6.39 8.94
CA CYS A 37 15.97 5.19 9.51
C CYS A 37 16.69 4.36 8.43
N TYR A 38 16.08 4.19 7.25
CA TYR A 38 16.73 3.47 6.15
C TYR A 38 18.02 4.15 5.70
N GLY A 39 18.02 5.46 5.47
CA GLY A 39 19.23 6.19 5.08
C GLY A 39 20.33 6.11 6.15
N HIS A 40 19.96 6.10 7.43
CA HIS A 40 20.91 5.86 8.52
C HIS A 40 21.51 4.43 8.43
N ILE A 41 20.67 3.40 8.32
CA ILE A 41 21.13 2.00 8.22
C ILE A 41 21.99 1.80 6.97
N ARG A 42 21.69 2.45 5.85
CA ARG A 42 22.45 2.29 4.62
C ARG A 42 23.87 2.84 4.72
N ARG A 43 24.04 4.00 5.36
CA ARG A 43 25.34 4.68 5.53
C ARG A 43 26.25 4.00 6.54
N HIS A 44 25.70 3.41 7.60
CA HIS A 44 26.50 2.77 8.64
C HIS A 44 26.60 1.26 8.42
N GLN A 45 27.78 0.68 8.65
CA GLN A 45 27.97 -0.77 8.62
C GLN A 45 27.54 -1.36 9.97
N SER A 46 26.27 -1.74 10.07
CA SER A 46 25.70 -2.31 11.28
C SER A 46 25.06 -3.67 11.02
N LEU A 47 24.80 -4.44 12.08
CA LEU A 47 24.08 -5.71 11.98
C LEU A 47 22.73 -5.52 11.27
N GLN A 48 22.04 -4.41 11.53
CA GLN A 48 20.77 -4.08 10.87
C GLN A 48 20.92 -4.00 9.36
N LYS A 49 22.04 -3.47 8.84
CA LYS A 49 22.32 -3.43 7.40
C LYS A 49 22.49 -4.83 6.83
N SER A 50 23.27 -5.69 7.48
CA SER A 50 23.45 -7.09 7.07
C SER A 50 22.14 -7.89 7.11
N ILE A 51 21.29 -7.68 8.11
CA ILE A 51 19.94 -8.24 8.20
C ILE A 51 19.09 -7.77 7.01
N MET A 52 19.06 -6.46 6.76
CA MET A 52 18.24 -5.87 5.70
C MET A 52 18.67 -6.33 4.30
N GLU A 53 19.97 -6.45 4.07
CA GLU A 53 20.54 -6.90 2.80
C GLU A 53 20.48 -8.44 2.63
N GLY A 54 20.03 -9.18 3.65
CA GLY A 54 19.93 -10.63 3.59
C GLY A 54 21.27 -11.36 3.58
N LYS A 55 22.33 -10.71 4.08
CA LYS A 55 23.71 -11.26 4.13
C LYS A 55 23.92 -12.27 5.27
N ILE A 56 22.87 -12.58 6.02
CA ILE A 56 22.95 -13.51 7.16
C ILE A 56 22.74 -14.93 6.67
N ASN A 57 23.60 -15.83 7.12
CA ASN A 57 23.51 -17.25 6.83
C ASN A 57 22.26 -17.85 7.48
N GLY A 58 21.43 -18.54 6.68
CA GLY A 58 20.22 -19.22 7.15
C GLY A 58 19.06 -19.07 6.17
N LYS A 59 18.26 -20.13 6.00
CA LYS A 59 17.04 -20.08 5.21
C LYS A 59 15.89 -19.54 6.07
N ARG A 60 15.33 -18.40 5.70
CA ARG A 60 14.08 -17.90 6.32
C ARG A 60 12.92 -18.75 5.81
N GLN A 61 12.06 -19.22 6.72
CA GLN A 61 10.87 -19.97 6.34
C GLN A 61 9.97 -19.11 5.43
N ARG A 62 9.54 -19.67 4.29
CA ARG A 62 8.62 -19.00 3.36
C ARG A 62 7.23 -18.96 3.99
N VAL A 63 6.89 -17.82 4.58
CA VAL A 63 5.51 -17.50 5.01
C VAL A 63 4.82 -16.69 3.90
N ARG A 64 3.47 -16.66 3.88
CA ARG A 64 2.66 -15.75 3.04
C ARG A 64 3.30 -14.37 3.01
N ARG A 65 3.59 -13.82 1.82
CA ARG A 65 4.35 -12.57 1.66
C ARG A 65 3.66 -11.42 2.38
N ARG A 66 4.15 -11.05 3.57
CA ARG A 66 3.98 -9.71 4.11
C ARG A 66 4.83 -8.76 3.27
N LYS A 67 4.39 -7.51 3.06
CA LYS A 67 5.20 -6.49 2.39
C LYS A 67 6.59 -6.47 3.04
N SER A 68 7.64 -6.67 2.24
CA SER A 68 9.01 -6.60 2.74
C SER A 68 9.33 -5.15 3.09
N TRP A 69 10.23 -4.94 4.05
CA TRP A 69 10.64 -3.58 4.41
C TRP A 69 11.24 -2.83 3.22
N LEU A 70 12.10 -3.51 2.44
CA LEU A 70 12.68 -2.97 1.20
C LEU A 70 11.61 -2.68 0.15
N GLY A 71 10.63 -3.59 -0.04
CA GLY A 71 9.53 -3.36 -0.97
C GLY A 71 8.63 -2.20 -0.55
N ASN A 72 8.49 -1.95 0.75
CA ASN A 72 7.78 -0.77 1.24
C ASN A 72 8.56 0.53 0.97
N ILE A 73 9.90 0.49 0.97
CA ILE A 73 10.74 1.64 0.57
C ILE A 73 10.59 1.89 -0.93
N GLU A 74 10.64 0.85 -1.77
CA GLU A 74 10.42 0.97 -3.21
C GLU A 74 9.05 1.58 -3.53
N GLU A 75 8.00 1.10 -2.85
CA GLU A 75 6.64 1.63 -3.01
C GLU A 75 6.55 3.10 -2.58
N THR A 76 7.17 3.46 -1.45
CA THR A 76 7.12 4.83 -0.92
C THR A 76 7.94 5.80 -1.76
N MET A 77 9.10 5.38 -2.25
CA MET A 77 10.00 6.20 -3.06
C MET A 77 9.61 6.21 -4.54
N THR A 78 8.75 5.27 -4.98
CA THR A 78 8.42 5.03 -6.39
C THR A 78 9.69 4.92 -7.24
N ARG A 79 10.72 4.27 -6.69
CA ARG A 79 12.04 4.05 -7.30
C ARG A 79 12.50 2.63 -7.00
N ARG A 80 13.39 2.10 -7.83
CA ARG A 80 13.98 0.77 -7.58
C ARG A 80 14.83 0.82 -6.32
N ILE A 81 14.93 -0.31 -5.62
CA ILE A 81 15.70 -0.37 -4.37
C ILE A 81 17.19 -0.07 -4.59
N ASN A 82 17.74 -0.43 -5.75
CA ASN A 82 19.14 -0.16 -6.08
C ASN A 82 19.43 1.35 -6.16
N GLU A 83 18.57 2.11 -6.81
CA GLU A 83 18.68 3.57 -6.88
C GLU A 83 18.55 4.18 -5.47
N CYS A 84 17.59 3.70 -4.68
CA CYS A 84 17.44 4.14 -3.29
C CYS A 84 18.69 3.84 -2.46
N CYS A 85 19.33 2.69 -2.68
CA CYS A 85 20.56 2.26 -2.02
C CYS A 85 21.75 3.17 -2.34
N GLU A 86 21.84 3.71 -3.55
CA GLU A 86 22.91 4.62 -4.00
C GLU A 86 22.69 6.03 -3.46
N VAL A 87 21.50 6.59 -3.70
CA VAL A 87 21.08 7.92 -3.22
C VAL A 87 21.19 8.04 -1.70
N ALA A 88 20.86 6.97 -0.96
CA ALA A 88 20.93 6.96 0.50
C ALA A 88 22.35 7.07 1.07
N LEU A 89 23.41 6.84 0.29
CA LEU A 89 24.80 6.97 0.74
C LEU A 89 25.14 8.43 1.05
N ASP A 90 24.62 9.36 0.26
CA ASP A 90 24.72 10.79 0.52
C ASP A 90 23.59 11.24 1.45
N ARG A 91 23.94 11.93 2.55
CA ARG A 91 22.96 12.39 3.54
C ARG A 91 22.05 13.47 3.00
N GLU A 92 22.60 14.43 2.27
CA GLU A 92 21.85 15.56 1.75
C GLU A 92 20.97 15.15 0.59
N GLU A 93 21.51 14.38 -0.34
CA GLU A 93 20.77 13.90 -1.50
C GLU A 93 19.61 12.99 -1.08
N TRP A 94 19.82 12.15 -0.06
CA TRP A 94 18.74 11.37 0.55
C TRP A 94 17.64 12.26 1.14
N ARG A 95 18.01 13.32 1.87
CA ARG A 95 17.03 14.26 2.46
C ARG A 95 16.26 15.01 1.39
N ARG A 96 16.93 15.48 0.34
CA ARG A 96 16.30 16.15 -0.81
C ARG A 96 15.31 15.23 -1.50
N THR A 97 15.71 13.98 -1.75
CA THR A 97 14.85 12.97 -2.39
C THR A 97 13.62 12.61 -1.55
N ILE A 98 13.78 12.45 -0.23
CA ILE A 98 12.62 12.22 0.65
C ILE A 98 11.66 13.41 0.59
N ALA A 99 12.19 14.62 0.67
CA ALA A 99 11.39 15.84 0.60
C ALA A 99 10.62 15.91 -0.72
N SER A 100 11.24 15.65 -1.87
CA SER A 100 10.57 15.68 -3.17
C SER A 100 9.49 14.60 -3.32
N ASN A 101 9.76 13.37 -2.87
CA ASN A 101 8.89 12.22 -3.11
C ASN A 101 7.62 12.23 -2.24
N LEU A 102 7.71 12.71 -0.99
CA LEU A 102 6.58 12.76 -0.06
C LEU A 102 5.45 13.70 -0.51
N TRP A 103 5.74 14.67 -1.39
CA TRP A 103 4.72 15.56 -1.98
C TRP A 103 4.03 14.94 -3.21
N GLN A 104 4.69 14.02 -3.92
CA GLN A 104 4.12 13.39 -5.12
C GLN A 104 3.11 12.27 -4.81
N GLU A 105 3.26 11.58 -3.66
CA GLU A 105 2.39 10.45 -3.30
C GLU A 105 0.94 10.84 -2.93
N THR A 106 0.71 12.04 -2.40
CA THR A 106 -0.64 12.52 -2.07
C THR A 106 -1.47 12.70 -3.35
N GLU A 107 -0.90 13.34 -4.37
CA GLU A 107 -1.54 13.53 -5.68
C GLU A 107 -1.71 12.20 -6.44
N GLN A 108 -0.72 11.31 -6.39
CA GLN A 108 -0.79 10.02 -7.08
C GLN A 108 -1.75 9.02 -6.44
N ARG A 109 -1.97 9.05 -5.12
CA ARG A 109 -2.97 8.19 -4.46
C ARG A 109 -4.38 8.65 -4.75
N GLU A 110 -4.63 9.96 -4.74
CA GLU A 110 -5.91 10.54 -5.16
C GLU A 110 -6.17 10.22 -6.63
N GLY A 111 -5.16 10.38 -7.51
CA GLY A 111 -5.26 10.00 -8.92
C GLY A 111 -5.48 8.50 -9.15
N ARG A 112 -4.81 7.60 -8.40
CA ARG A 112 -5.02 6.14 -8.52
C ARG A 112 -6.40 5.71 -7.99
N ASN A 113 -6.84 6.25 -6.86
CA ASN A 113 -8.18 6.00 -6.34
C ASN A 113 -9.24 6.52 -7.30
N ALA A 114 -9.08 7.73 -7.83
CA ALA A 114 -9.98 8.31 -8.83
C ALA A 114 -10.03 7.45 -10.11
N LYS A 115 -8.87 6.98 -10.61
CA LYS A 115 -8.81 6.05 -11.76
C LYS A 115 -9.49 4.71 -11.46
N MET A 116 -9.32 4.16 -10.26
CA MET A 116 -9.98 2.91 -9.85
C MET A 116 -11.50 3.08 -9.77
N ILE A 117 -11.96 4.19 -9.17
CA ILE A 117 -13.37 4.55 -9.05
C ILE A 117 -13.98 4.78 -10.44
N ALA A 118 -13.30 5.52 -11.32
CA ALA A 118 -13.74 5.76 -12.69
C ALA A 118 -13.84 4.46 -13.48
N LYS A 119 -12.86 3.56 -13.34
CA LYS A 119 -12.89 2.24 -13.98
C LYS A 119 -14.03 1.37 -13.46
N ALA A 120 -14.27 1.37 -12.15
CA ALA A 120 -15.40 0.65 -11.54
C ALA A 120 -16.76 1.21 -12.00
N ALA A 121 -16.88 2.54 -12.11
CA ALA A 121 -18.07 3.20 -12.63
C ALA A 121 -18.31 2.88 -14.12
N GLN A 122 -17.26 2.87 -14.95
CA GLN A 122 -17.34 2.45 -16.35
C GLN A 122 -17.86 1.01 -16.47
N TYR A 123 -17.29 0.06 -15.73
CA TYR A 123 -17.79 -1.32 -15.73
C TYR A 123 -19.26 -1.42 -15.26
N ALA A 124 -19.66 -0.65 -14.25
CA ALA A 124 -21.05 -0.65 -13.79
C ALA A 124 -22.01 -0.09 -14.86
N LEU A 125 -21.62 0.96 -15.58
CA LEU A 125 -22.39 1.53 -16.68
C LEU A 125 -22.51 0.55 -17.86
N GLU A 126 -21.42 -0.13 -18.23
CA GLU A 126 -21.43 -1.16 -19.26
C GLU A 126 -22.35 -2.34 -18.90
N MET A 127 -22.32 -2.79 -17.63
CA MET A 127 -23.21 -3.83 -17.11
C MET A 127 -24.69 -3.41 -17.10
N LEU A 128 -24.99 -2.14 -16.81
CA LEU A 128 -26.37 -1.61 -16.90
C LEU A 128 -26.83 -1.45 -18.34
N ALA A 129 -25.97 -0.94 -19.23
CA ALA A 129 -26.29 -0.77 -20.65
C ALA A 129 -26.61 -2.13 -21.30
N THR A 130 -25.79 -3.15 -21.05
CA THR A 130 -26.06 -4.52 -21.51
C THR A 130 -27.35 -5.10 -20.94
N TYR A 131 -27.66 -4.86 -19.66
CA TYR A 131 -28.91 -5.29 -19.05
C TYR A 131 -30.14 -4.64 -19.69
N ILE A 132 -30.10 -3.32 -19.94
CA ILE A 132 -31.19 -2.56 -20.58
C ILE A 132 -31.38 -3.02 -22.04
N SER A 133 -30.29 -3.17 -22.81
CA SER A 133 -30.36 -3.68 -24.19
C SER A 133 -30.93 -5.10 -24.28
N ASN A 134 -30.72 -5.94 -23.26
CA ASN A 134 -31.30 -7.29 -23.19
C ASN A 134 -32.80 -7.28 -22.83
N GLN A 135 -33.31 -6.24 -22.16
CA GLN A 135 -34.73 -6.08 -21.88
C GLN A 135 -35.52 -5.63 -23.13
N ASP A 136 -34.93 -4.76 -23.95
CA ASP A 136 -35.56 -4.24 -25.19
C ASP A 136 -35.57 -5.26 -26.35
N THR A 137 -34.75 -6.32 -26.27
CA THR A 137 -34.61 -7.35 -27.33
C THR A 137 -35.33 -8.67 -27.01
N GLY A 138 -35.94 -8.82 -25.83
CA GLY A 138 -36.75 -10.00 -25.48
C GLY A 138 -35.98 -11.32 -25.41
N ILE A 139 -34.65 -11.31 -25.21
CA ILE A 139 -33.86 -12.54 -25.09
C ILE A 139 -33.88 -13.02 -23.62
N LEU A 140 -34.77 -13.98 -23.33
CA LEU A 140 -34.74 -14.77 -22.10
C LEU A 140 -33.48 -15.66 -22.07
N PHE A 141 -32.36 -15.14 -21.57
CA PHE A 141 -31.22 -15.99 -21.22
C PHE A 141 -31.55 -16.79 -19.96
N SER A 142 -32.01 -18.03 -20.15
CA SER A 142 -31.98 -19.10 -19.16
C SER A 142 -30.52 -19.30 -18.72
N SER A 143 -30.12 -18.66 -17.62
CA SER A 143 -28.80 -18.87 -17.02
C SER A 143 -28.76 -20.28 -16.42
N CYS A 144 -28.33 -21.24 -17.23
CA CYS A 144 -27.90 -22.55 -16.77
C CYS A 144 -26.57 -22.37 -16.03
N PHE A 145 -26.66 -22.01 -14.75
CA PHE A 145 -25.53 -22.09 -13.82
C PHE A 145 -25.41 -23.56 -13.41
N SER A 146 -24.76 -24.37 -14.25
CA SER A 146 -24.35 -25.73 -13.90
C SER A 146 -23.31 -25.66 -12.79
N CYS A 147 -23.80 -25.59 -11.56
CA CYS A 147 -23.02 -25.73 -10.35
C CYS A 147 -22.49 -27.18 -10.29
N GLY A 148 -21.19 -27.33 -10.50
CA GLY A 148 -20.47 -28.56 -10.22
C GLY A 148 -20.37 -28.83 -8.72
N CYS A 149 -21.44 -29.35 -8.12
CA CYS A 149 -21.39 -29.96 -6.80
C CYS A 149 -21.38 -31.49 -6.96
N HIS A 150 -20.18 -32.07 -7.09
CA HIS A 150 -19.97 -33.49 -6.83
C HIS A 150 -19.89 -33.70 -5.31
N GLY A 151 -21.02 -34.01 -4.69
CA GLY A 151 -21.08 -34.68 -3.38
C GLY A 151 -21.11 -36.18 -3.61
N LYS A 152 -20.02 -36.86 -3.25
CA LYS A 152 -19.90 -38.31 -3.24
C LYS A 152 -20.75 -38.88 -2.08
N ASN A 153 -21.51 -39.94 -2.35
CA ASN A 153 -21.76 -41.00 -1.39
C ASN A 153 -20.56 -41.94 -1.37
#